data_AF-A0A2A6KEV9-F1
#
_entry.id   AF-A0A2A6KEV9-F1
#
_cell.length_a   1.000
_cell.length_b   1.000
_cell.length_c   1.000
_cell.angle_alpha   90.00
_cell.angle_beta   90.00
_cell.angle_gamma   90.00
#
_symmetry.space_group_name_H-M   'P 1'
#
loop_
_entity.id
_entity.type
_entity.pdbx_description
1 polymer ?
#
loop_
_entity_poly.entity_id
_entity_poly.type
_entity_poly.pdbx_seq_one_letter_code
_entity_poly.pdbx_strand_id
1 'polypeptide(L)'
;MLRLPRIPKAVLFDMDGLMFDTEALYRDATITAARNAGFELPLWAYLETIGLPASNVRDLLLARFGKDAPLEDFWRQASELFTQMVQTDLRTKTGLPEVLSLLDAERIPSAVVTSSSRIAVEAHLSAAGLQARFQTIVAYGDYIWGKPHPAPYLLAAERLGLPIAECVALEDSRNGVLSASSAGAMTIMVPDLVQPAADLLGHCACVLADLHAVRDLIASSLTLEQGRRGL
;
A
#
# COMPACT_ATOMS: atom_id res chain seq x y z
N MET A 1 18.58 15.36 9.55
CA MET A 1 18.63 14.01 8.96
C MET A 1 17.44 13.25 9.51
N LEU A 2 16.55 12.75 8.65
CA LEU A 2 15.40 11.92 9.06
C LEU A 2 15.92 10.67 9.77
N ARG A 3 15.25 10.26 10.85
CA ARG A 3 15.59 9.07 11.64
C ARG A 3 14.33 8.39 12.13
N LEU A 4 14.35 7.07 12.15
CA LEU A 4 13.29 6.29 12.78
C LEU A 4 13.33 6.45 14.31
N PRO A 5 12.17 6.41 14.99
CA PRO A 5 12.11 6.46 16.45
C PRO A 5 12.89 5.33 17.14
N ARG A 6 12.99 4.17 16.49
CA ARG A 6 13.71 2.97 16.96
C ARG A 6 14.37 2.28 15.76
N ILE A 7 15.29 1.37 16.05
CA ILE A 7 15.83 0.49 15.02
C ILE A 7 14.76 -0.55 14.65
N PRO A 8 14.43 -0.71 13.35
CA PRO A 8 13.43 -1.68 12.92
C PRO A 8 13.91 -3.12 13.15
N LYS A 9 13.06 -3.94 13.77
CA LYS A 9 13.24 -5.40 13.84
C LYS A 9 12.38 -6.17 12.85
N ALA A 10 11.39 -5.51 12.24
CA ALA A 10 10.61 -6.04 11.12
C ALA A 10 10.10 -4.92 10.22
N VAL A 11 9.76 -5.28 8.99
CA VAL A 11 9.09 -4.39 8.03
C VAL A 11 7.76 -4.98 7.59
N LEU A 12 6.68 -4.21 7.76
CA LEU A 12 5.30 -4.58 7.42
C LEU A 12 4.89 -3.77 6.19
N PHE A 13 4.76 -4.43 5.06
CA PHE A 13 4.44 -3.80 3.77
C PHE A 13 2.94 -3.81 3.54
N ASP A 14 2.34 -2.65 3.22
CA ASP A 14 1.15 -2.69 2.38
C ASP A 14 1.47 -3.26 0.98
N MET A 15 0.46 -3.67 0.21
CA MET A 15 0.66 -4.27 -1.09
C MET A 15 0.31 -3.32 -2.24
N ASP A 16 -0.89 -2.78 -2.24
CA ASP A 16 -1.50 -2.11 -3.39
C ASP A 16 -1.07 -0.64 -3.39
N GLY A 17 -0.54 -0.13 -4.50
CA GLY A 17 0.04 1.23 -4.55
C GLY A 17 1.43 1.35 -3.89
N LEU A 18 1.79 0.44 -2.97
CA LEU A 18 3.12 0.39 -2.35
C LEU A 18 4.07 -0.62 -2.97
N MET A 19 3.74 -1.93 -2.97
CA MET A 19 4.62 -2.97 -3.53
C MET A 19 4.41 -3.13 -5.03
N PHE A 20 3.20 -2.87 -5.50
CA PHE A 20 2.81 -3.02 -6.90
C PHE A 20 2.13 -1.75 -7.40
N ASP A 21 2.31 -1.43 -8.68
CA ASP A 21 1.67 -0.28 -9.34
C ASP A 21 0.17 -0.55 -9.67
N THR A 22 -0.57 -1.16 -8.74
CA THR A 22 -1.97 -1.56 -8.95
C THR A 22 -2.92 -0.37 -9.06
N GLU A 23 -2.66 0.74 -8.36
CA GLU A 23 -3.44 1.97 -8.47
C GLU A 23 -3.41 2.58 -9.89
N ALA A 24 -2.26 2.49 -10.57
CA ALA A 24 -2.14 2.92 -11.96
C ALA A 24 -2.97 2.02 -12.89
N LEU A 25 -2.98 0.70 -12.65
CA LEU A 25 -3.81 -0.24 -13.42
C LEU A 25 -5.30 -0.02 -13.14
N TYR A 26 -5.68 0.25 -11.89
CA TYR A 26 -7.07 0.52 -11.52
C TYR A 26 -7.58 1.81 -12.18
N ARG A 27 -6.75 2.86 -12.20
CA ARG A 27 -7.01 4.08 -12.95
C ARG A 27 -7.22 3.80 -14.44
N ASP A 28 -6.29 3.09 -15.07
CA ASP A 28 -6.33 2.84 -16.51
C ASP A 28 -7.54 1.97 -16.90
N ALA A 29 -7.88 0.98 -16.07
CA ALA A 29 -9.09 0.17 -16.21
C ALA A 29 -10.36 1.03 -16.07
N THR A 30 -10.42 1.93 -15.08
CA THR A 30 -11.57 2.81 -14.84
C THR A 30 -11.77 3.79 -15.99
N ILE A 31 -10.70 4.43 -16.48
CA ILE A 31 -10.75 5.36 -17.63
C ILE A 31 -11.15 4.60 -18.91
N THR A 32 -10.65 3.38 -19.09
CA THR A 32 -11.01 2.54 -20.24
C THR A 32 -12.47 2.10 -20.18
N ALA A 33 -12.97 1.70 -19.00
CA ALA A 33 -14.38 1.35 -18.80
C ALA A 33 -15.30 2.53 -19.09
N ALA A 34 -14.92 3.75 -18.68
CA ALA A 34 -15.69 4.95 -18.98
C ALA A 34 -15.81 5.15 -20.50
N ARG A 35 -14.69 5.02 -21.22
CA ARG A 35 -14.67 5.12 -22.69
C ARG A 35 -15.54 4.05 -23.35
N ASN A 36 -15.47 2.80 -22.89
CA ASN A 36 -16.27 1.69 -23.43
C ASN A 36 -17.77 1.91 -23.22
N ALA A 37 -18.14 2.54 -22.10
CA ALA A 37 -19.52 2.93 -21.80
C ALA A 37 -19.97 4.23 -22.52
N GLY A 38 -19.12 4.82 -23.37
CA GLY A 38 -19.43 6.04 -24.12
C GLY A 38 -19.27 7.34 -23.33
N PHE A 39 -18.59 7.30 -22.18
CA PHE A 39 -18.33 8.47 -21.33
C PHE A 39 -16.87 8.93 -21.43
N GLU A 40 -16.65 10.22 -21.13
CA GLU A 40 -15.32 10.79 -20.98
C GLU A 40 -14.97 10.94 -19.49
N LEU A 41 -13.92 10.25 -19.06
CA LEU A 41 -13.33 10.41 -17.73
C LEU A 41 -11.86 10.83 -17.87
N PRO A 42 -11.57 12.14 -17.94
CA PRO A 42 -10.19 12.61 -18.02
C PRO A 42 -9.45 12.35 -16.71
N LEU A 43 -8.12 12.23 -16.78
CA LEU A 43 -7.26 11.90 -15.63
C LEU A 43 -7.51 12.81 -14.43
N TRP A 44 -7.61 14.13 -14.63
CA TRP A 44 -7.84 15.08 -13.53
C TRP A 44 -9.14 14.79 -12.78
N ALA A 45 -10.20 14.38 -13.49
CA ALA A 45 -11.49 14.05 -12.87
C ALA A 45 -11.46 12.70 -12.16
N TYR A 46 -10.66 11.74 -12.66
CA TYR A 46 -10.39 10.51 -11.91
C TYR A 46 -9.64 10.83 -10.60
N LEU A 47 -8.61 11.67 -10.65
CA LEU A 47 -7.84 12.03 -9.46
C LEU A 47 -8.70 12.72 -8.38
N GLU A 48 -9.73 13.48 -8.78
CA GLU A 48 -10.73 14.04 -7.84
C GLU A 48 -11.55 12.99 -7.10
N THR A 49 -11.64 11.75 -7.60
CA THR A 49 -12.37 10.65 -6.92
C THR A 49 -11.54 10.00 -5.82
N ILE A 50 -10.21 10.12 -5.86
CA ILE A 50 -9.31 9.41 -4.94
C ILE A 50 -9.51 9.94 -3.51
N GLY A 51 -9.72 9.01 -2.58
CA GLY A 51 -9.91 9.32 -1.16
C GLY A 51 -11.32 9.82 -0.80
N LEU A 52 -12.24 9.94 -1.76
CA LEU A 52 -13.64 10.27 -1.47
C LEU A 52 -14.43 9.05 -0.99
N PRO A 53 -15.46 9.24 -0.14
CA PRO A 53 -16.44 8.20 0.15
C PRO A 53 -17.12 7.70 -1.13
N ALA A 54 -17.45 6.41 -1.19
CA ALA A 54 -18.08 5.80 -2.38
C ALA A 54 -19.37 6.50 -2.83
N SER A 55 -20.16 7.04 -1.89
CA SER A 55 -21.34 7.87 -2.20
C SER A 55 -20.98 9.14 -2.96
N ASN A 56 -19.91 9.82 -2.55
CA ASN A 56 -19.46 11.06 -3.18
C ASN A 56 -18.85 10.78 -4.55
N VAL A 57 -18.10 9.67 -4.71
CA VAL A 57 -17.61 9.22 -6.02
C VAL A 57 -18.79 8.94 -6.95
N ARG A 58 -19.82 8.25 -6.47
CA ARG A 58 -21.05 7.99 -7.24
C ARG A 58 -21.70 9.29 -7.69
N ASP A 59 -21.90 10.26 -6.79
CA ASP A 59 -22.54 11.54 -7.11
C ASP A 59 -21.72 12.33 -8.13
N LEU A 60 -20.39 12.36 -7.99
CA LEU A 60 -19.48 13.02 -8.94
C LEU A 60 -19.56 12.40 -10.34
N LEU A 61 -19.61 11.06 -10.42
CA LEU A 61 -19.72 10.36 -11.69
C LEU A 61 -21.11 10.55 -12.32
N LEU A 62 -22.20 10.55 -11.55
CA LEU A 62 -23.54 10.86 -12.08
C LEU A 62 -23.64 12.32 -12.57
N ALA A 63 -23.01 13.26 -11.88
CA ALA A 63 -22.94 14.65 -12.34
C ALA A 63 -22.17 14.78 -13.68
N ARG A 64 -21.19 13.90 -13.92
CA ARG A 64 -20.37 13.89 -15.13
C ARG A 64 -21.00 13.13 -16.30
N PHE A 65 -21.47 11.91 -16.04
CA PHE A 65 -21.97 10.98 -17.06
C PHE A 65 -23.47 11.15 -17.32
N GLY A 66 -24.17 11.85 -16.42
CA GLY A 66 -25.63 12.00 -16.43
C GLY A 66 -26.30 11.15 -15.36
N LYS A 67 -27.45 11.62 -14.88
CA LYS A 67 -28.22 11.02 -13.76
C LYS A 67 -28.63 9.56 -13.98
N ASP A 68 -28.78 9.14 -15.25
CA ASP A 68 -29.23 7.80 -15.64
C ASP A 68 -28.04 6.93 -16.11
N ALA A 69 -26.79 7.36 -15.88
CA ALA A 69 -25.61 6.60 -16.27
C ALA A 69 -25.60 5.22 -15.59
N PRO A 70 -25.29 4.13 -16.32
CA PRO A 70 -25.32 2.77 -15.80
C PRO A 70 -24.05 2.48 -14.96
N LEU A 71 -23.88 3.18 -13.84
CA LEU A 71 -22.67 3.10 -13.02
C LEU A 71 -22.35 1.69 -12.52
N GLU A 72 -23.37 0.85 -12.32
CA GLU A 72 -23.15 -0.56 -11.92
C GLU A 72 -22.43 -1.36 -13.02
N ASP A 73 -22.89 -1.25 -14.27
CA ASP A 73 -22.23 -1.91 -15.41
C ASP A 73 -20.83 -1.32 -15.66
N PHE A 74 -20.69 0.01 -15.54
CA PHE A 74 -19.39 0.68 -15.61
C PHE A 74 -18.39 0.12 -14.58
N TRP A 75 -18.80 -0.03 -13.31
CA TRP A 75 -17.92 -0.57 -12.27
C TRP A 75 -17.59 -2.06 -12.47
N ARG A 76 -18.56 -2.84 -12.97
CA ARG A 76 -18.31 -4.23 -13.37
C ARG A 76 -17.24 -4.30 -14.47
N GLN A 77 -17.39 -3.51 -15.54
CA GLN A 77 -16.42 -3.46 -16.63
C GLN A 77 -15.04 -2.99 -16.15
N ALA A 78 -14.98 -1.97 -15.28
CA ALA A 78 -13.73 -1.51 -14.69
C ALA A 78 -13.03 -2.62 -13.88
N SER A 79 -13.78 -3.37 -13.08
CA SER A 79 -13.25 -4.50 -12.30
C SER A 79 -12.74 -5.64 -13.18
N GLU A 80 -13.45 -5.96 -14.26
CA GLU A 80 -13.04 -6.99 -15.22
C GLU A 80 -11.75 -6.60 -15.95
N LEU A 81 -11.67 -5.35 -16.44
CA LEU A 81 -10.47 -4.81 -17.08
C LEU A 81 -9.28 -4.77 -16.14
N PHE A 82 -9.49 -4.33 -14.89
CA PHE A 82 -8.44 -4.34 -13.87
C PHE A 82 -7.89 -5.74 -13.64
N THR A 83 -8.77 -6.74 -13.49
CA THR A 83 -8.36 -8.14 -13.30
C THR A 83 -7.53 -8.65 -14.48
N GLN A 84 -7.90 -8.29 -15.70
CA GLN A 84 -7.13 -8.65 -16.91
C GLN A 84 -5.76 -7.96 -16.92
N MET A 85 -5.70 -6.66 -16.68
CA MET A 85 -4.46 -5.87 -16.67
C MET A 85 -3.48 -6.36 -15.59
N VAL A 86 -3.97 -6.74 -14.41
CA VAL A 86 -3.11 -7.31 -13.36
C VAL A 86 -2.43 -8.62 -13.80
N GLN A 87 -3.06 -9.40 -14.67
CA GLN A 87 -2.44 -10.65 -15.15
C GLN A 87 -1.31 -10.42 -16.16
N THR A 88 -1.31 -9.28 -16.87
CA THR A 88 -0.38 -9.02 -17.98
C THR A 88 0.62 -7.92 -17.70
N ASP A 89 0.23 -6.91 -16.93
CA ASP A 89 0.93 -5.62 -16.81
C ASP A 89 1.33 -5.28 -15.37
N LEU A 90 1.12 -6.18 -14.41
CA LEU A 90 1.52 -5.96 -13.02
C LEU A 90 3.03 -5.76 -12.92
N ARG A 91 3.42 -4.64 -12.29
CA ARG A 91 4.81 -4.27 -12.06
C ARG A 91 5.04 -4.04 -10.57
N THR A 92 6.23 -4.40 -10.11
CA THR A 92 6.71 -4.04 -8.78
C THR A 92 7.06 -2.56 -8.75
N LYS A 93 6.81 -1.93 -7.59
CA LYS A 93 7.16 -0.54 -7.35
C LYS A 93 8.67 -0.35 -7.42
N THR A 94 9.09 0.77 -7.98
CA THR A 94 10.50 1.16 -8.07
C THR A 94 11.11 1.24 -6.66
N GLY A 95 12.24 0.56 -6.43
CA GLY A 95 12.93 0.48 -5.14
C GLY A 95 12.53 -0.72 -4.25
N LEU A 96 11.46 -1.46 -4.58
CA LEU A 96 11.05 -2.63 -3.80
C LEU A 96 12.13 -3.72 -3.77
N PRO A 97 12.75 -4.14 -4.90
CA PRO A 97 13.79 -5.16 -4.89
C PRO A 97 14.98 -4.80 -3.99
N GLU A 98 15.35 -3.52 -3.95
CA GLU A 98 16.47 -2.99 -3.16
C GLU A 98 16.15 -2.99 -1.66
N VAL A 99 14.93 -2.61 -1.27
CA VAL A 99 14.46 -2.75 0.12
C VAL A 99 14.52 -4.22 0.53
N LEU A 100 13.94 -5.12 -0.28
CA LEU A 100 13.93 -6.55 0.03
C LEU A 100 15.36 -7.11 0.12
N SER A 101 16.26 -6.77 -0.80
CA SER A 101 17.65 -7.22 -0.75
C SER A 101 18.36 -6.77 0.53
N LEU A 102 18.10 -5.54 1.00
CA LEU A 102 18.60 -5.05 2.29
C LEU A 102 18.08 -5.89 3.46
N LEU A 103 16.77 -6.17 3.50
CA LEU A 103 16.18 -6.96 4.59
C LEU A 103 16.71 -8.40 4.64
N ASP A 104 17.02 -9.00 3.48
CA ASP A 104 17.66 -10.32 3.42
C ASP A 104 19.08 -10.29 4.01
N ALA A 105 19.88 -9.31 3.58
CA ALA A 105 21.26 -9.16 4.04
C ALA A 105 21.35 -8.99 5.57
N GLU A 106 20.42 -8.22 6.13
CA GLU A 106 20.35 -7.90 7.56
C GLU A 106 19.52 -8.90 8.37
N ARG A 107 18.94 -9.92 7.71
CA ARG A 107 18.04 -10.93 8.31
C ARG A 107 16.86 -10.31 9.07
N ILE A 108 16.31 -9.23 8.53
CA ILE A 108 15.14 -8.56 9.09
C ILE A 108 13.87 -9.23 8.52
N PRO A 109 13.00 -9.81 9.36
CA PRO A 109 11.76 -10.41 8.89
C PRO A 109 10.80 -9.36 8.33
N SER A 110 9.93 -9.80 7.43
CA SER A 110 8.94 -8.97 6.78
C SER A 110 7.61 -9.66 6.61
N ALA A 111 6.55 -8.86 6.57
CA ALA A 111 5.19 -9.31 6.34
C ALA A 111 4.49 -8.45 5.30
N VAL A 112 3.54 -9.03 4.59
CA VAL A 112 2.55 -8.27 3.80
C VAL A 112 1.30 -8.08 4.63
N VAL A 113 0.73 -6.88 4.64
CA VAL A 113 -0.49 -6.49 5.36
C VAL A 113 -1.38 -5.71 4.40
N THR A 114 -2.39 -6.36 3.84
CA THR A 114 -3.21 -5.79 2.75
C THR A 114 -4.71 -5.89 3.04
N SER A 115 -5.49 -5.00 2.40
CA SER A 115 -6.96 -5.12 2.32
C SER A 115 -7.43 -6.05 1.20
N SER A 116 -6.52 -6.54 0.36
CA SER A 116 -6.80 -7.46 -0.73
C SER A 116 -7.05 -8.88 -0.23
N SER A 117 -7.80 -9.66 -1.02
CA SER A 117 -8.06 -11.07 -0.72
C SER A 117 -6.79 -11.92 -0.76
N ARG A 118 -6.80 -13.06 -0.07
CA ARG A 118 -5.73 -14.06 -0.14
C ARG A 118 -5.37 -14.44 -1.58
N ILE A 119 -6.38 -14.69 -2.40
CA ILE A 119 -6.21 -15.10 -3.80
C ILE A 119 -5.48 -14.01 -4.60
N ALA A 120 -5.86 -12.74 -4.41
CA ALA A 120 -5.20 -11.62 -5.08
C ALA A 120 -3.74 -11.50 -4.64
N VAL A 121 -3.48 -11.51 -3.33
CA VAL A 121 -2.12 -11.39 -2.77
C VAL A 121 -1.20 -12.48 -3.31
N GLU A 122 -1.67 -13.74 -3.35
CA GLU A 122 -0.89 -14.88 -3.83
C GLU A 122 -0.61 -14.75 -5.33
N ALA A 123 -1.58 -14.31 -6.13
CA ALA A 123 -1.39 -14.08 -7.55
C ALA A 123 -0.33 -12.99 -7.83
N HIS A 124 -0.37 -11.87 -7.10
CA HIS A 124 0.56 -10.76 -7.28
C HIS A 124 1.98 -11.15 -6.88
N LEU A 125 2.12 -11.79 -5.71
CA LEU A 125 3.41 -12.29 -5.23
C LEU A 125 3.98 -13.37 -6.16
N SER A 126 3.14 -14.27 -6.69
CA SER A 126 3.58 -15.29 -7.64
C SER A 126 4.06 -14.66 -8.95
N ALA A 127 3.31 -13.70 -9.51
CA ALA A 127 3.67 -13.02 -10.75
C ALA A 127 5.01 -12.28 -10.64
N ALA A 128 5.33 -11.74 -9.46
CA ALA A 128 6.61 -11.08 -9.20
C ALA A 128 7.71 -11.99 -8.65
N GLY A 129 7.46 -13.30 -8.47
CA GLY A 129 8.43 -14.24 -7.91
C GLY A 129 8.76 -14.02 -6.43
N LEU A 130 7.85 -13.41 -5.66
CA LEU A 130 8.01 -13.02 -4.26
C LEU A 130 7.28 -13.92 -3.25
N GLN A 131 6.64 -15.01 -3.69
CA GLN A 131 5.78 -15.86 -2.84
C GLN A 131 6.46 -16.37 -1.55
N ALA A 132 7.75 -16.69 -1.61
CA ALA A 132 8.52 -17.29 -0.52
C ALA A 132 9.30 -16.25 0.29
N ARG A 133 9.14 -14.95 -0.02
CA ARG A 133 9.98 -13.89 0.51
C ARG A 133 9.52 -13.39 1.89
N PHE A 134 8.24 -13.52 2.19
CA PHE A 134 7.62 -12.97 3.40
C PHE A 134 7.33 -14.09 4.41
N GLN A 135 7.62 -13.83 5.69
CA GLN A 135 7.39 -14.79 6.77
C GLN A 135 5.91 -14.96 7.08
N THR A 136 5.11 -13.92 6.82
CA THR A 136 3.66 -14.00 6.94
C THR A 136 2.95 -13.01 6.02
N ILE A 137 1.70 -13.32 5.70
CA ILE A 137 0.83 -12.45 4.92
C ILE A 137 -0.50 -12.32 5.65
N VAL A 138 -0.85 -11.10 6.05
CA VAL A 138 -2.14 -10.73 6.60
C VAL A 138 -2.99 -10.15 5.47
N ALA A 139 -4.01 -10.89 5.07
CA ALA A 139 -4.91 -10.53 3.97
C ALA A 139 -6.35 -10.39 4.46
N TYR A 140 -7.24 -9.87 3.61
CA TYR A 140 -8.67 -9.84 3.92
C TYR A 140 -9.20 -11.24 4.30
N GLY A 141 -9.96 -11.30 5.40
CA GLY A 141 -10.45 -12.53 6.02
C GLY A 141 -9.61 -13.02 7.20
N ASP A 142 -8.38 -12.52 7.38
CA ASP A 142 -7.55 -12.84 8.54
C ASP A 142 -7.91 -12.04 9.79
N TYR A 143 -8.66 -10.95 9.64
CA TYR A 143 -9.02 -10.00 10.68
C TYR A 143 -10.53 -9.71 10.66
N ILE A 144 -11.07 -9.32 11.81
CA ILE A 144 -12.49 -8.91 11.93
C ILE A 144 -12.68 -7.49 11.40
N TRP A 145 -11.75 -6.58 11.69
CA TRP A 145 -11.82 -5.17 11.30
C TRP A 145 -10.62 -4.78 10.44
N GLY A 146 -10.88 -4.38 9.20
CA GLY A 146 -9.84 -3.93 8.26
C GLY A 146 -9.38 -2.49 8.50
N LYS A 147 -8.39 -2.05 7.72
CA LYS A 147 -7.87 -0.68 7.72
C LYS A 147 -9.05 0.32 7.56
N PRO A 148 -9.16 1.39 8.39
CA PRO A 148 -8.13 1.97 9.26
C PRO A 148 -8.01 1.38 10.67
N HIS A 149 -8.72 0.30 10.99
CA HIS A 149 -8.57 -0.36 12.29
C HIS A 149 -7.15 -0.96 12.44
N PRO A 150 -6.51 -0.96 13.62
CA PRO A 150 -5.13 -1.43 13.80
C PRO A 150 -4.93 -2.96 13.72
N ALA A 151 -6.02 -3.73 13.77
CA ALA A 151 -5.99 -5.19 13.84
C ALA A 151 -5.09 -5.88 12.79
N PRO A 152 -5.08 -5.48 11.49
CA PRO A 152 -4.23 -6.13 10.50
C PRO A 152 -2.73 -6.03 10.82
N TYR A 153 -2.27 -4.86 11.29
CA TYR A 153 -0.86 -4.65 11.65
C TYR A 153 -0.49 -5.32 12.97
N LEU A 154 -1.38 -5.30 13.96
CA LEU A 154 -1.18 -6.03 15.21
C LEU A 154 -1.04 -7.54 14.96
N LEU A 155 -1.91 -8.10 14.11
CA LEU A 155 -1.85 -9.51 13.73
C LEU A 155 -0.55 -9.86 13.00
N ALA A 156 -0.05 -8.97 12.13
CA ALA A 156 1.21 -9.19 11.45
C ALA A 156 2.39 -9.24 12.43
N ALA A 157 2.45 -8.30 13.37
CA ALA A 157 3.48 -8.28 14.41
C ALA A 157 3.40 -9.51 15.33
N GLU A 158 2.18 -9.92 15.71
CA GLU A 158 1.93 -11.14 16.48
C GLU A 158 2.46 -12.38 15.76
N ARG A 159 2.14 -12.55 14.47
CA ARG A 159 2.61 -13.68 13.65
C ARG A 159 4.12 -13.69 13.45
N LEU A 160 4.78 -12.54 13.48
CA LEU A 160 6.23 -12.41 13.47
C LEU A 160 6.88 -12.61 14.85
N GLY A 161 6.09 -12.66 15.93
CA GLY A 161 6.59 -12.74 17.30
C GLY A 161 7.33 -11.49 17.77
N LEU A 162 6.98 -10.31 17.23
CA LEU A 162 7.68 -9.05 17.50
C LEU A 162 6.73 -8.00 18.10
N PRO A 163 7.22 -7.11 18.99
CA PRO A 163 6.45 -5.95 19.43
C PRO A 163 6.18 -5.00 18.26
N ILE A 164 4.93 -4.59 18.07
CA ILE A 164 4.53 -3.66 17.00
C ILE A 164 5.34 -2.34 17.01
N ALA A 165 5.76 -1.86 18.19
CA ALA A 165 6.58 -0.67 18.35
C ALA A 165 8.01 -0.79 17.79
N GLU A 166 8.47 -2.01 17.50
CA GLU A 166 9.76 -2.32 16.87
C GLU A 166 9.61 -2.62 15.37
N CYS A 167 8.38 -2.63 14.85
CA CYS A 167 8.09 -2.79 13.43
C CYS A 167 8.03 -1.43 12.74
N VAL A 168 8.57 -1.37 11.52
CA VAL A 168 8.26 -0.29 10.57
C VAL A 168 7.12 -0.75 9.68
N ALA A 169 6.11 0.09 9.51
CA ALA A 169 5.04 -0.13 8.54
C ALA A 169 5.27 0.80 7.35
N LEU A 170 5.18 0.26 6.14
CA LEU A 170 5.26 1.01 4.90
C LEU A 170 3.86 1.05 4.28
N GLU A 171 3.40 2.24 3.89
CA GLU A 171 2.04 2.49 3.44
C GLU A 171 2.00 3.60 2.39
N ASP A 172 1.02 3.57 1.49
CA ASP A 172 0.77 4.61 0.49
C ASP A 172 -0.55 5.36 0.77
N SER A 173 -1.45 4.75 1.56
CA SER A 173 -2.84 5.17 1.71
C SER A 173 -3.17 5.78 3.08
N ARG A 174 -4.20 6.63 3.15
CA ARG A 174 -4.69 7.19 4.42
C ARG A 174 -5.13 6.12 5.41
N ASN A 175 -5.98 5.20 4.96
CA ASN A 175 -6.54 4.17 5.85
C ASN A 175 -5.43 3.29 6.40
N GLY A 176 -4.45 2.99 5.55
CA GLY A 176 -3.25 2.29 5.92
C GLY A 176 -2.38 2.98 6.95
N VAL A 177 -2.01 4.23 6.70
CA VAL A 177 -1.25 5.05 7.66
C VAL A 177 -1.93 5.10 9.02
N LEU A 178 -3.25 5.33 9.05
CA LEU A 178 -4.03 5.38 10.29
C LEU A 178 -4.06 4.02 11.01
N SER A 179 -4.19 2.92 10.26
CA SER A 179 -4.15 1.56 10.79
C SER A 179 -2.80 1.24 11.44
N ALA A 180 -1.71 1.46 10.71
CA ALA A 180 -0.35 1.19 11.19
C ALA A 180 0.03 2.09 12.39
N SER A 181 -0.29 3.39 12.30
CA SER A 181 0.02 4.37 13.34
C SER A 181 -0.74 4.07 14.63
N SER A 182 -2.06 3.80 14.53
CA SER A 182 -2.87 3.44 15.71
C SER A 182 -2.51 2.08 16.30
N ALA A 183 -1.91 1.17 15.53
CA ALA A 183 -1.31 -0.06 16.04
C ALA A 183 -0.02 0.19 16.84
N GLY A 184 0.61 1.36 16.68
CA GLY A 184 1.86 1.73 17.35
C GLY A 184 3.13 1.43 16.55
N ALA A 185 3.01 1.11 15.25
CA ALA A 185 4.16 0.90 14.37
C ALA A 185 4.89 2.22 14.06
N MET A 186 6.16 2.11 13.67
CA MET A 186 6.87 3.23 13.04
C MET A 186 6.40 3.35 11.58
N THR A 187 5.36 4.15 11.36
CA THR A 187 4.72 4.29 10.04
C THR A 187 5.50 5.21 9.12
N ILE A 188 5.87 4.73 7.93
CA ILE A 188 6.41 5.52 6.83
C ILE A 188 5.37 5.53 5.71
N MET A 189 5.01 6.73 5.26
CA MET A 189 4.18 6.87 4.08
C MET A 189 5.03 7.07 2.82
N VAL A 190 4.73 6.34 1.75
CA VAL A 190 5.29 6.47 0.41
C VAL A 190 4.14 6.75 -0.54
N PRO A 191 3.83 8.03 -0.83
CA PRO A 191 2.65 8.38 -1.62
C PRO A 191 2.74 7.84 -3.05
N ASP A 192 1.63 7.37 -3.59
CA ASP A 192 1.53 6.95 -4.99
C ASP A 192 0.89 8.05 -5.87
N LEU A 193 -0.40 7.94 -6.20
CA LEU A 193 -1.07 8.86 -7.13
C LEU A 193 -1.36 10.26 -6.56
N VAL A 194 -1.52 10.37 -5.23
CA VAL A 194 -1.92 11.60 -4.55
C VAL A 194 -0.99 11.91 -3.39
N GLN A 195 -0.72 13.20 -3.19
CA GLN A 195 0.06 13.65 -2.04
C GLN A 195 -0.73 13.49 -0.74
N PRO A 196 -0.05 13.23 0.40
CA PRO A 196 -0.72 13.10 1.68
C PRO A 196 -1.44 14.38 2.07
N ALA A 197 -2.64 14.23 2.63
CA ALA A 197 -3.27 15.34 3.32
C ALA A 197 -2.45 15.74 4.56
N ALA A 198 -2.43 17.04 4.87
CA ALA A 198 -1.58 17.60 5.93
C ALA A 198 -1.84 16.95 7.31
N ASP A 199 -3.05 16.46 7.55
CA ASP A 199 -3.41 15.83 8.82
C ASP A 199 -2.79 14.44 9.00
N LEU A 200 -2.39 13.75 7.92
CA LEU A 200 -1.67 12.48 8.02
C LEU A 200 -0.23 12.65 8.54
N LEU A 201 0.37 13.83 8.39
CA LEU A 201 1.79 14.02 8.72
C LEU A 201 2.09 13.73 10.20
N GLY A 202 1.12 13.97 11.10
CA GLY A 202 1.24 13.65 12.53
C GLY A 202 1.14 12.16 12.86
N HIS A 203 0.70 11.33 11.92
CA HIS A 203 0.57 9.88 12.07
C HIS A 203 1.77 9.10 11.52
N CYS A 204 2.62 9.76 10.75
CA CYS A 204 3.81 9.17 10.13
C CYS A 204 5.07 9.51 10.94
N ALA A 205 5.96 8.55 11.09
CA ALA A 205 7.35 8.83 11.48
C ALA A 205 8.04 9.71 10.41
N CYS A 206 7.74 9.46 9.13
CA CYS A 206 8.11 10.32 8.02
C CYS A 206 7.28 10.00 6.76
N VAL A 207 7.33 10.93 5.79
CA VAL A 207 6.86 10.72 4.42
C VAL A 207 8.08 10.71 3.52
N LEU A 208 8.21 9.69 2.67
CA LEU A 208 9.32 9.52 1.75
C LEU A 208 8.80 9.45 0.32
N ALA A 209 9.63 9.89 -0.63
CA ALA A 209 9.22 10.01 -2.03
C ALA A 209 9.08 8.65 -2.74
N ASP A 210 9.89 7.66 -2.33
CA ASP A 210 9.92 6.34 -2.94
C ASP A 210 10.54 5.29 -2.00
N LEU A 211 10.57 4.03 -2.45
CA LEU A 211 11.17 2.92 -1.70
C LEU A 211 12.70 2.96 -1.66
N HIS A 212 13.39 3.70 -2.54
CA HIS A 212 14.83 3.90 -2.42
C HIS A 212 15.17 4.75 -1.19
N ALA A 213 14.41 5.82 -0.96
CA ALA A 213 14.53 6.64 0.23
C ALA A 213 14.20 5.84 1.50
N VAL A 214 13.23 4.91 1.44
CA VAL A 214 12.93 3.97 2.53
C VAL A 214 14.15 3.09 2.82
N ARG A 215 14.72 2.47 1.78
CA ARG A 215 15.91 1.62 1.88
C ARG A 215 17.06 2.36 2.56
N ASP A 216 17.33 3.59 2.13
CA ASP A 216 18.41 4.42 2.68
C ASP A 216 18.16 4.77 4.16
N LEU A 217 16.91 5.09 4.53
CA LEU A 217 16.55 5.37 5.91
C LEU A 217 16.72 4.14 6.82
N ILE A 218 16.28 2.96 6.38
CA ILE A 218 16.44 1.71 7.12
C ILE A 218 17.93 1.38 7.27
N ALA A 219 18.70 1.41 6.19
CA ALA A 219 20.14 1.12 6.21
C ALA A 219 20.89 2.05 7.18
N SER A 220 20.62 3.36 7.12
CA SER A 220 21.27 4.32 8.01
C SER A 220 20.93 4.09 9.51
N SER A 221 19.70 3.62 9.79
CA SER A 221 19.28 3.29 11.15
C SER A 221 20.02 2.08 11.72
N LEU A 222 20.32 1.09 10.88
CA LEU A 222 21.07 -0.12 11.24
C LEU A 222 22.57 0.16 11.45
N THR A 223 23.20 0.97 10.60
CA THR A 223 24.62 1.34 10.75
C THR A 223 24.89 2.07 12.08
N LEU A 224 23.97 2.96 12.49
CA LEU A 224 24.07 3.68 13.76
C LEU A 224 24.00 2.73 14.98
N GLU A 225 23.31 1.60 14.86
CA GLU A 225 23.25 0.60 15.91
C GLU A 225 24.57 -0.18 16.03
N GLN A 226 25.12 -0.63 14.89
CA GLN A 226 26.37 -1.38 14.87
C GLN A 226 27.52 -0.55 15.46
N GLY A 227 27.58 0.75 15.15
CA GLY A 227 28.54 1.68 15.74
C GLY A 227 28.36 1.89 17.26
N ARG A 228 27.14 1.72 17.80
CA ARG A 228 26.87 1.79 19.24
C ARG A 228 27.21 0.51 20.00
N ARG A 229 27.11 -0.65 19.34
CA ARG A 229 27.46 -1.96 19.94
C ARG A 229 28.96 -2.27 19.89
N GLY A 230 29.72 -1.55 19.05
CA GLY A 230 31.18 -1.69 18.89
C GLY A 230 32.02 -0.79 19.80
N LEU A 231 31.39 -0.04 20.72
CA LEU A 231 32.02 0.78 21.78
C LEU A 231 31.74 0.14 23.14
#